data_AF-A0A2D4FID4-F1
#
_entry.id   AF-A0A2D4FID4-F1
#
_cell.length_a   1.000
_cell.length_b   1.000
_cell.length_c   1.000
_cell.angle_alpha   90.00
_cell.angle_beta   90.00
_cell.angle_gamma   90.00
#
_symmetry.space_group_name_H-M   'P 1'
#
loop_
_entity.id
_entity.type
_entity.pdbx_description
1 polymer ?
#
loop_
_entity_poly.entity_id
_entity_poly.type
_entity_poly.pdbx_seq_one_letter_code
_entity_poly.pdbx_strand_id
1 'polypeptide(L)'
;MVKSGKLPSGKTEIPFEFPLQVKGSKILYETYHGVFVNIQYTLRCDMRRSLLAKDLTKSCEFIVHSPPQKGKPTPSPVDFTITPETLQNVKERALLPKFLIRGHLNSTNCIITQPLTGELIVVNSDAAVKSIELQLVRVETCGCAEGYARDATEIQNIQIADGDICRNLPIPIYMVFPRLFTCPTLETTNFKVEFEVNIVVLLHDDHLITENFPLKLCRM
;
A
#
# COMPACT_ATOMS: atom_id res chain seq x y z
N MET A 1 -1.40 -25.16 30.94
CA MET A 1 -2.38 -26.07 30.33
C MET A 1 -3.22 -26.68 31.44
N VAL A 2 -4.55 -26.71 31.32
CA VAL A 2 -5.43 -27.28 32.36
C VAL A 2 -5.41 -28.80 32.27
N LYS A 3 -5.38 -29.48 33.42
CA LYS A 3 -5.40 -30.95 33.49
C LYS A 3 -6.74 -31.51 33.00
N SER A 4 -6.72 -32.73 32.46
CA SER A 4 -7.93 -33.45 32.08
C SER A 4 -8.88 -33.61 33.27
N GLY A 5 -10.17 -33.40 33.06
CA GLY A 5 -11.18 -33.48 34.12
C GLY A 5 -12.56 -33.03 33.68
N LYS A 6 -13.45 -32.86 34.66
CA LYS A 6 -14.81 -32.32 34.46
C LYS A 6 -14.83 -30.85 34.88
N LEU A 7 -15.52 -30.03 34.11
CA LEU A 7 -15.85 -28.65 34.50
C LEU A 7 -17.18 -28.67 35.28
N PRO A 8 -17.33 -27.89 36.36
CA PRO A 8 -18.59 -27.76 37.08
C PRO A 8 -19.66 -27.11 36.20
N SER A 9 -20.93 -27.32 36.55
CA SER A 9 -22.04 -26.60 35.92
C SER A 9 -21.90 -25.09 36.14
N GLY A 10 -22.23 -24.31 35.12
CA GLY A 10 -22.14 -22.85 35.14
C GLY A 10 -20.94 -22.30 34.36
N LYS A 11 -20.44 -21.15 34.78
CA LYS A 11 -19.32 -20.45 34.14
C LYS A 11 -18.01 -20.77 34.87
N THR A 12 -17.03 -21.32 34.16
CA THR A 12 -15.66 -21.49 34.67
C THR A 12 -14.74 -20.53 33.92
N GLU A 13 -13.94 -19.76 34.65
CA GLU A 13 -12.91 -18.87 34.09
C GLU A 13 -11.54 -19.47 34.36
N ILE A 14 -10.72 -19.60 33.30
CA ILE A 14 -9.38 -20.16 33.38
C ILE A 14 -8.43 -19.03 32.98
N PRO A 15 -7.67 -18.44 33.92
CA PRO A 15 -6.68 -17.42 33.59
C PRO A 15 -5.52 -18.07 32.81
N PHE A 16 -5.00 -17.32 31.84
CA PHE A 16 -3.81 -17.71 31.11
C PHE A 16 -2.95 -16.48 30.83
N GLU A 17 -1.65 -16.69 30.78
CA GLU A 17 -0.68 -15.75 30.27
C GLU A 17 0.38 -16.52 29.51
N PHE A 18 0.93 -15.89 28.49
CA PHE A 18 2.15 -16.37 27.85
C PHE A 18 2.84 -15.19 27.15
N PRO A 19 4.17 -15.18 27.12
CA PRO A 19 4.90 -14.19 26.36
C PRO A 19 4.70 -14.44 24.86
N LEU A 20 4.45 -13.37 24.10
CA LEU A 20 4.48 -13.44 22.64
C LEU A 20 5.95 -13.56 22.19
N GLN A 21 6.37 -14.79 21.89
CA GLN A 21 7.73 -15.07 21.46
C GLN A 21 7.80 -15.33 19.95
N VAL A 22 8.82 -14.77 19.31
CA VAL A 22 9.17 -15.12 17.93
C VAL A 22 9.66 -16.56 17.84
N LYS A 23 9.37 -17.24 16.74
CA LYS A 23 9.86 -18.59 16.49
C LYS A 23 11.16 -18.55 15.69
N GLY A 24 12.23 -19.08 16.26
CA GLY A 24 13.54 -19.16 15.61
C GLY A 24 14.11 -17.77 15.31
N SER A 25 14.58 -17.55 14.09
CA SER A 25 15.13 -16.27 13.60
C SER A 25 14.08 -15.33 12.99
N LYS A 26 12.78 -15.61 13.14
CA LYS A 26 11.72 -14.79 12.57
C LYS A 26 11.51 -13.52 13.40
N ILE A 27 10.90 -12.51 12.77
CA ILE A 27 10.42 -11.31 13.43
C ILE A 27 8.88 -11.27 13.40
N LEU A 28 8.28 -10.49 14.30
CA LEU A 28 6.86 -10.18 14.22
C LEU A 28 6.68 -9.00 13.26
N TYR A 29 5.72 -9.12 12.37
CA TYR A 29 5.31 -8.06 11.48
C TYR A 29 4.01 -7.45 11.98
N GLU A 30 3.69 -6.28 11.47
CA GLU A 30 2.36 -5.71 11.63
C GLU A 30 1.30 -6.64 11.07
N THR A 31 0.16 -6.75 11.76
CA THR A 31 -1.03 -7.37 11.18
C THR A 31 -1.40 -6.65 9.90
N TYR A 32 -1.60 -7.42 8.83
CA TYR A 32 -1.88 -6.89 7.51
C TYR A 32 -2.80 -7.86 6.75
N HIS A 33 -3.85 -7.33 6.15
CA HIS A 33 -4.81 -8.12 5.38
C HIS A 33 -4.89 -7.56 3.96
N GLY A 34 -4.21 -8.24 3.04
CA GLY A 34 -4.23 -7.95 1.62
C GLY A 34 -4.81 -9.09 0.80
N VAL A 35 -4.58 -9.02 -0.51
CA VAL A 35 -5.05 -10.02 -1.48
C VAL A 35 -4.06 -11.18 -1.53
N PHE A 36 -2.78 -10.88 -1.71
CA PHE A 36 -1.72 -11.90 -1.80
C PHE A 36 -0.93 -12.08 -0.51
N VAL A 37 -0.90 -11.05 0.34
CA VAL A 37 -0.19 -11.10 1.62
C VAL A 37 -1.20 -10.99 2.76
N ASN A 38 -1.15 -11.94 3.70
CA ASN A 38 -1.93 -11.88 4.93
C ASN A 38 -1.04 -12.24 6.13
N ILE A 39 -0.91 -11.29 7.05
CA ILE A 39 -0.17 -11.42 8.29
C ILE A 39 -1.20 -11.37 9.41
N GLN A 40 -1.53 -12.53 9.97
CA GLN A 40 -2.59 -12.70 10.95
C GLN A 40 -2.05 -13.36 12.23
N TYR A 41 -2.49 -12.83 13.38
CA TYR A 41 -2.17 -13.36 14.70
C TYR A 41 -3.44 -13.82 15.39
N THR A 42 -3.45 -15.05 15.90
CA THR A 42 -4.67 -15.67 16.44
C THR A 42 -4.39 -16.40 17.75
N LEU A 43 -5.24 -16.14 18.74
CA LEU A 43 -5.37 -16.93 19.95
C LEU A 43 -6.35 -18.07 19.68
N ARG A 44 -5.89 -19.31 19.85
CA ARG A 44 -6.72 -20.51 19.69
C ARG A 44 -6.85 -21.24 21.03
N CYS A 45 -8.09 -21.47 21.44
CA CYS A 45 -8.43 -22.32 22.58
C CYS A 45 -9.04 -23.62 22.05
N ASP A 46 -8.44 -24.76 22.42
CA ASP A 46 -8.94 -26.09 22.11
C ASP A 46 -9.36 -26.81 23.40
N MET A 47 -10.57 -27.34 23.42
CA MET A 47 -11.09 -28.22 24.46
C MET A 47 -11.27 -29.62 23.89
N ARG A 48 -10.37 -30.52 24.29
CA ARG A 48 -10.44 -31.94 23.97
C ARG A 48 -11.56 -32.59 24.76
N ARG A 49 -12.37 -33.40 24.09
CA ARG A 49 -13.52 -34.13 24.66
C ARG A 49 -13.34 -35.63 24.46
N SER A 50 -14.25 -36.42 25.02
CA SER A 50 -14.24 -37.88 24.88
C SER A 50 -14.30 -38.31 23.41
N LEU A 51 -13.82 -39.51 23.09
CA LEU A 51 -13.71 -40.05 21.72
C LEU A 51 -14.98 -39.90 20.85
N LEU A 52 -16.18 -39.97 21.45
CA LEU A 52 -17.46 -39.87 20.73
C LEU A 52 -17.98 -38.43 20.59
N ALA A 53 -17.33 -37.45 21.20
CA ALA A 53 -17.76 -36.06 21.22
C ALA A 53 -16.80 -35.21 20.39
N LYS A 54 -17.34 -34.31 19.57
CA LYS A 54 -16.53 -33.34 18.82
C LYS A 54 -15.84 -32.37 19.79
N ASP A 55 -14.53 -32.23 19.64
CA ASP A 55 -13.74 -31.21 20.32
C ASP A 55 -14.27 -29.81 20.05
N LEU A 56 -14.11 -28.91 21.01
CA LEU A 56 -14.47 -27.51 20.83
C LEU A 56 -13.22 -26.70 20.52
N THR A 57 -13.31 -25.84 19.53
CA THR A 57 -12.25 -24.90 19.19
C THR A 57 -12.85 -23.51 19.08
N LYS A 58 -12.21 -22.52 19.69
CA LYS A 58 -12.50 -21.11 19.49
C LYS A 58 -11.21 -20.38 19.15
N SER A 59 -11.26 -19.58 18.10
CA SER A 59 -10.18 -18.70 17.69
C SER A 59 -10.60 -17.24 17.82
N CYS A 60 -9.65 -16.39 18.19
CA CYS A 60 -9.82 -14.94 18.25
C CYS A 60 -8.57 -14.28 17.66
N GLU A 61 -8.76 -13.40 16.67
CA GLU A 61 -7.68 -12.58 16.13
C GLU A 61 -7.31 -11.45 17.10
N PHE A 62 -6.04 -11.10 17.11
CA PHE A 62 -5.57 -9.88 17.75
C PHE A 62 -4.62 -9.14 16.80
N ILE A 63 -4.58 -7.82 16.93
CA ILE A 63 -3.82 -6.95 16.04
C ILE A 63 -2.45 -6.69 16.64
N VAL A 64 -1.41 -6.98 15.87
CA VAL A 64 -0.03 -6.60 16.18
C VAL A 64 0.28 -5.33 15.41
N HIS A 65 0.65 -4.27 16.12
CA HIS A 65 1.00 -2.99 15.52
C HIS A 65 2.50 -2.75 15.67
N SER A 66 3.18 -2.39 14.59
CA SER A 66 4.62 -2.10 14.65
C SER A 66 4.85 -0.74 15.33
N PRO A 67 5.85 -0.66 16.23
CA PRO A 67 6.23 0.62 16.80
C PRO A 67 6.74 1.57 15.71
N PRO A 68 6.76 2.88 15.98
CA PRO A 68 7.41 3.85 15.09
C PRO A 68 8.83 3.44 14.75
N GLN A 69 9.19 3.59 13.47
CA GLN A 69 10.53 3.34 12.96
C GLN A 69 11.48 4.40 13.53
N LYS A 70 12.69 3.98 13.93
CA LYS A 70 13.69 4.92 14.46
C LYS A 70 14.37 5.64 13.29
N GLY A 71 14.41 6.96 13.35
CA GLY A 71 15.15 7.79 12.39
C GLY A 71 14.39 9.06 12.03
N LYS A 72 15.00 9.88 11.18
CA LYS A 72 14.29 10.93 10.44
C LYS A 72 14.03 10.41 9.02
N PRO A 73 12.90 10.76 8.39
CA PRO A 73 12.72 10.46 6.99
C PRO A 73 13.85 11.13 6.22
N THR A 74 14.58 10.35 5.42
CA THR A 74 15.58 10.92 4.52
C THR A 74 14.83 11.63 3.40
N PRO A 75 15.06 12.94 3.17
CA PRO A 75 14.48 13.65 2.05
C PRO A 75 14.78 12.91 0.75
N SER A 76 13.75 12.72 -0.07
CA SER A 76 13.86 12.06 -1.38
C SER A 76 13.03 12.81 -2.41
N PRO A 77 13.31 14.12 -2.62
CA PRO A 77 12.61 14.89 -3.64
C PRO A 77 12.88 14.30 -5.02
N VAL A 78 11.89 14.33 -5.88
CA VAL A 78 11.98 13.82 -7.25
C VAL A 78 11.40 14.84 -8.20
N ASP A 79 12.26 15.43 -9.02
CA ASP A 79 11.84 16.18 -10.20
C ASP A 79 11.50 15.20 -11.32
N PHE A 80 10.47 15.51 -12.09
CA PHE A 80 10.06 14.69 -13.21
C PHE A 80 9.68 15.52 -14.43
N THR A 81 9.75 14.88 -15.59
CA THR A 81 9.36 15.45 -16.87
C THR A 81 8.71 14.34 -17.69
N ILE A 82 7.46 14.56 -18.08
CA ILE A 82 6.65 13.60 -18.82
C ILE A 82 6.50 14.15 -20.24
N THR A 83 7.07 13.42 -21.19
CA THR A 83 6.96 13.59 -22.64
C THR A 83 6.64 12.25 -23.30
N PRO A 84 6.18 12.22 -24.57
CA PRO A 84 5.97 10.97 -25.30
C PRO A 84 7.18 10.02 -25.32
N GLU A 85 8.40 10.57 -25.28
CA GLU A 85 9.66 9.80 -25.26
C GLU A 85 9.96 9.16 -23.90
N THR A 86 9.51 9.77 -22.80
CA THR A 86 9.75 9.27 -21.44
C THR A 86 8.78 8.16 -21.01
N LEU A 87 7.59 8.10 -21.61
CA LEU A 87 6.56 7.14 -21.21
C LEU A 87 7.03 5.70 -21.36
N GLN A 88 6.65 4.83 -20.43
CA GLN A 88 6.93 3.39 -20.52
C GLN A 88 5.72 2.65 -21.10
N ASN A 89 5.94 1.51 -21.78
CA ASN A 89 4.89 0.61 -22.28
C ASN A 89 3.89 1.18 -23.32
N VAL A 90 4.22 2.27 -24.02
CA VAL A 90 3.40 2.80 -25.12
C VAL A 90 3.75 2.10 -26.44
N LYS A 91 2.77 1.42 -27.06
CA LYS A 91 2.94 0.71 -28.33
C LYS A 91 3.08 1.64 -29.55
N GLU A 92 2.38 2.79 -29.55
CA GLU A 92 2.25 3.67 -30.71
C GLU A 92 2.62 5.13 -30.36
N ARG A 93 3.84 5.34 -29.86
CA ARG A 93 4.32 6.66 -29.43
C ARG A 93 4.20 7.76 -30.49
N ALA A 94 4.33 7.41 -31.77
CA ALA A 94 4.25 8.36 -32.88
C ALA A 94 2.84 8.95 -33.09
N LEU A 95 1.80 8.31 -32.53
CA LEU A 95 0.42 8.80 -32.58
C LEU A 95 0.05 9.69 -31.39
N LEU A 96 0.90 9.73 -30.36
CA LEU A 96 0.65 10.59 -29.22
C LEU A 96 0.77 12.07 -29.63
N PRO A 97 -0.16 12.93 -29.18
CA PRO A 97 0.02 14.37 -29.30
C PRO A 97 1.31 14.78 -28.59
N LYS A 98 1.96 15.86 -29.04
CA LYS A 98 3.12 16.38 -28.31
C LYS A 98 2.65 17.04 -27.03
N PHE A 99 3.30 16.74 -25.93
CA PHE A 99 3.05 17.37 -24.64
C PHE A 99 4.36 17.42 -23.84
N LEU A 100 4.37 18.35 -22.89
CA LEU A 100 5.44 18.51 -21.92
C LEU A 100 4.81 18.87 -20.58
N ILE A 101 4.90 17.94 -19.64
CA ILE A 101 4.48 18.14 -18.25
C ILE A 101 5.74 18.05 -17.40
N ARG A 102 5.89 18.98 -16.46
CA ARG A 102 7.01 19.01 -15.52
C ARG A 102 6.46 19.11 -14.11
N GLY A 103 7.19 18.61 -13.14
CA GLY A 103 6.79 18.76 -11.75
C GLY A 103 7.84 18.20 -10.82
N HIS A 104 7.48 18.22 -9.55
CA HIS A 104 8.28 17.64 -8.49
C HIS A 104 7.39 17.03 -7.42
N LEU A 105 7.85 15.92 -6.83
CA LEU A 105 7.36 15.40 -5.56
C LEU A 105 8.34 15.83 -4.47
N ASN A 106 7.84 16.35 -3.35
CA ASN A 106 8.68 16.78 -2.23
C ASN A 106 9.44 15.60 -1.59
N SER A 107 8.85 14.40 -1.63
CA SER A 107 9.50 13.17 -1.17
C SER A 107 8.81 11.93 -1.73
N THR A 108 9.57 10.88 -2.03
CA THR A 108 9.05 9.50 -2.23
C THR A 108 9.14 8.65 -0.96
N ASN A 109 9.99 9.01 0.00
CA ASN A 109 9.98 8.53 1.38
C ASN A 109 8.96 9.35 2.19
N CYS A 110 7.79 8.78 2.43
CA CYS A 110 6.66 9.50 3.02
C CYS A 110 6.34 9.01 4.43
N ILE A 111 6.01 9.92 5.35
CA ILE A 111 5.40 9.56 6.63
C ILE A 111 3.92 9.30 6.38
N ILE A 112 3.41 8.11 6.73
CA ILE A 112 2.01 7.70 6.42
C ILE A 112 0.96 8.68 6.95
N THR A 113 1.25 9.36 8.05
CA THR A 113 0.32 10.32 8.67
C THR A 113 0.42 11.73 8.08
N GLN A 114 1.34 11.96 7.14
CA GLN A 114 1.50 13.22 6.42
C GLN A 114 1.09 13.05 4.96
N PRO A 115 0.57 14.10 4.31
CA PRO A 115 0.20 14.03 2.91
C PRO A 115 1.44 13.89 2.01
N LEU A 116 1.28 13.20 0.87
CA LEU A 116 2.16 13.37 -0.28
C LEU A 116 1.96 14.79 -0.81
N THR A 117 3.06 15.51 -1.02
CA THR A 117 3.03 16.89 -1.50
C THR A 117 3.99 17.11 -2.67
N GLY A 118 3.68 18.07 -3.52
CA GLY A 118 4.50 18.45 -4.66
C GLY A 118 3.77 19.46 -5.54
N GLU A 119 4.22 19.61 -6.78
CA GLU A 119 3.61 20.50 -7.75
C GLU A 119 3.85 19.97 -9.16
N LEU A 120 2.92 20.20 -10.07
CA LEU A 120 3.13 19.96 -11.49
C LEU A 120 2.59 21.11 -12.34
N ILE A 121 3.16 21.26 -13.53
CA ILE A 121 2.81 22.25 -14.53
C ILE A 121 2.66 21.57 -15.90
N VAL A 122 1.62 21.96 -16.64
CA VAL A 122 1.50 21.63 -18.06
C VAL A 122 2.22 22.73 -18.85
N VAL A 123 3.39 22.45 -19.40
CA VAL A 123 4.19 23.45 -20.15
C VAL A 123 3.61 23.63 -21.55
N ASN A 124 3.34 22.52 -22.23
CA ASN A 124 2.61 22.50 -23.51
C ASN A 124 1.84 21.18 -23.67
N SER A 125 0.82 21.20 -24.52
CA SER A 125 0.06 20.01 -24.94
C SER A 125 -0.69 20.36 -26.23
N ASP A 126 -0.46 19.60 -27.29
CA ASP A 126 -1.12 19.74 -28.59
C ASP A 126 -2.59 19.30 -28.52
N ALA A 127 -2.91 18.39 -27.60
CA ALA A 127 -4.27 17.99 -27.28
C ALA A 127 -4.72 18.64 -25.97
N ALA A 128 -6.01 18.98 -25.89
CA ALA A 128 -6.60 19.50 -24.68
C ALA A 128 -6.52 18.47 -23.54
N VAL A 129 -6.09 18.91 -22.37
CA VAL A 129 -6.12 18.07 -21.16
C VAL A 129 -7.57 17.95 -20.70
N LYS A 130 -8.01 16.76 -20.33
CA LYS A 130 -9.35 16.51 -19.80
C LYS A 130 -9.32 16.41 -18.28
N SER A 131 -8.37 15.66 -17.73
CA SER A 131 -8.13 15.57 -16.29
C SER A 131 -6.68 15.28 -15.98
N ILE A 132 -6.26 15.65 -14.77
CA ILE A 132 -5.05 15.13 -14.13
C ILE A 132 -5.45 14.51 -12.82
N GLU A 133 -5.05 13.27 -12.63
CA GLU A 133 -5.40 12.42 -11.49
C GLU A 133 -4.15 11.88 -10.82
N LEU A 134 -4.27 11.66 -9.51
CA LEU A 134 -3.28 10.96 -8.71
C LEU A 134 -3.89 9.65 -8.23
N GLN A 135 -3.25 8.55 -8.57
CA GLN A 135 -3.70 7.20 -8.22
C GLN A 135 -2.70 6.59 -7.23
N LEU A 136 -3.12 6.37 -5.99
CA LEU A 136 -2.35 5.59 -5.02
C LEU A 136 -2.61 4.11 -5.27
N VAL A 137 -1.52 3.37 -5.48
CA VAL A 137 -1.55 1.94 -5.77
C VAL A 137 -0.77 1.20 -4.70
N ARG A 138 -1.32 0.06 -4.27
CA ARG A 138 -0.63 -0.92 -3.44
C ARG A 138 -0.09 -2.02 -4.32
N VAL A 139 1.16 -2.38 -4.15
CA VAL A 139 1.80 -3.47 -4.86
C VAL A 139 2.14 -4.58 -3.87
N GLU A 140 1.53 -5.74 -4.04
CA GLU A 140 1.80 -6.92 -3.24
C GLU A 140 2.63 -7.91 -4.05
N THR A 141 3.79 -8.29 -3.50
CA THR A 141 4.63 -9.33 -4.08
C THR A 141 4.68 -10.51 -3.14
N CYS A 142 4.41 -11.72 -3.61
CA CYS A 142 4.47 -12.94 -2.82
C CYS A 142 5.29 -14.01 -3.57
N GLY A 143 6.28 -14.58 -2.89
CA GLY A 143 7.08 -15.69 -3.40
C GLY A 143 6.28 -16.99 -3.35
N CYS A 144 6.21 -17.67 -4.48
CA CYS A 144 5.54 -18.96 -4.65
C CYS A 144 6.50 -20.00 -5.26
N ALA A 145 6.08 -21.26 -5.36
CA ALA A 145 6.91 -22.32 -5.92
C ALA A 145 7.33 -22.07 -7.39
N GLU A 146 6.57 -21.24 -8.11
CA GLU A 146 6.78 -20.91 -9.53
C GLU A 146 7.52 -19.58 -9.74
N GLY A 147 7.94 -18.89 -8.66
CA GLY A 147 8.63 -17.60 -8.73
C GLY A 147 7.99 -16.56 -7.82
N TYR A 148 7.67 -15.39 -8.35
CA TYR A 148 7.01 -14.31 -7.61
C TYR A 148 5.71 -13.93 -8.31
N ALA A 149 4.62 -13.91 -7.55
CA ALA A 149 3.37 -13.28 -7.96
C ALA A 149 3.39 -11.82 -7.50
N ARG A 150 3.09 -10.90 -8.43
CA ARG A 150 3.00 -9.46 -8.16
C ARG A 150 1.63 -8.98 -8.63
N ASP A 151 0.92 -8.26 -7.78
CA ASP A 151 -0.36 -7.63 -8.14
C ASP A 151 -0.45 -6.20 -7.59
N ALA A 152 -1.11 -5.34 -8.37
CA ALA A 152 -1.23 -3.92 -8.11
C ALA A 152 -2.72 -3.58 -7.91
N THR A 153 -3.08 -3.14 -6.71
CA THR A 153 -4.44 -2.74 -6.36
C THR A 153 -4.53 -1.23 -6.21
N GLU A 154 -5.43 -0.58 -6.94
CA GLU A 154 -5.76 0.82 -6.68
C GLU A 154 -6.39 0.98 -5.29
N ILE A 155 -5.85 1.89 -4.49
CA ILE A 155 -6.36 2.24 -3.17
C ILE A 155 -7.24 3.48 -3.23
N GLN A 156 -6.79 4.47 -3.99
CA GLN A 156 -7.40 5.79 -4.04
C GLN A 156 -7.05 6.46 -5.36
N ASN A 157 -8.04 7.07 -6.01
CA ASN A 157 -7.86 7.99 -7.11
C ASN A 157 -8.41 9.36 -6.69
N ILE A 158 -7.65 10.43 -6.91
CA ILE A 158 -8.12 11.80 -6.74
C ILE A 158 -7.82 12.60 -8.01
N GLN A 159 -8.82 13.37 -8.46
CA GLN A 159 -8.65 14.34 -9.52
C GLN A 159 -8.09 15.64 -8.95
N ILE A 160 -6.95 16.10 -9.45
CA ILE A 160 -6.28 17.34 -9.02
C ILE A 160 -6.43 18.47 -10.03
N ALA A 161 -6.89 18.17 -11.26
CA ALA A 161 -7.26 19.16 -12.24
C ALA A 161 -8.34 18.63 -13.21
N ASP A 162 -9.20 19.53 -13.66
CA ASP A 162 -10.35 19.25 -14.53
C ASP A 162 -10.43 20.25 -15.68
N GLY A 163 -10.72 19.76 -16.88
CA GLY A 163 -10.76 20.54 -18.12
C GLY A 163 -9.39 20.89 -18.70
N ASP A 164 -9.37 21.69 -19.78
CA ASP A 164 -8.11 22.06 -20.45
C ASP A 164 -7.36 23.12 -19.64
N ILE A 165 -6.38 22.65 -18.88
CA ILE A 165 -5.69 23.43 -17.85
C ILE A 165 -4.82 24.51 -18.49
N CYS A 166 -4.80 25.70 -17.89
CA CYS A 166 -3.92 26.77 -18.31
C CYS A 166 -2.45 26.30 -18.35
N ARG A 167 -1.77 26.59 -19.45
CA ARG A 167 -0.35 26.26 -19.59
C ARG A 167 0.46 27.10 -18.60
N ASN A 168 1.50 26.49 -18.03
CA ASN A 168 2.38 27.08 -17.00
C ASN A 168 1.66 27.51 -15.72
N LEU A 169 0.44 27.00 -15.46
CA LEU A 169 -0.23 27.16 -14.17
C LEU A 169 0.25 26.05 -13.22
N PRO A 170 0.80 26.41 -12.04
CA PRO A 170 1.14 25.43 -11.01
C PRO A 170 -0.09 24.73 -10.43
N ILE A 171 -0.07 23.40 -10.42
CA ILE A 171 -1.11 22.55 -9.85
C ILE A 171 -0.52 21.85 -8.63
N PRO A 172 -1.02 22.12 -7.42
CA PRO A 172 -0.48 21.52 -6.20
C PRO A 172 -0.85 20.02 -6.12
N ILE A 173 0.13 19.21 -5.77
CA ILE A 173 -0.07 17.82 -5.37
C ILE A 173 -0.28 17.81 -3.86
N TYR A 174 -1.41 17.26 -3.41
CA TYR A 174 -1.73 17.07 -2.00
C TYR A 174 -2.63 15.83 -1.82
N MET A 175 -2.05 14.71 -1.39
CA MET A 175 -2.78 13.45 -1.20
C MET A 175 -2.58 12.93 0.22
N VAL A 176 -3.66 12.79 0.98
CA VAL A 176 -3.63 12.16 2.30
C VAL A 176 -3.71 10.64 2.15
N PHE A 177 -2.77 9.91 2.74
CA PHE A 177 -2.79 8.45 2.72
C PHE A 177 -3.95 7.89 3.56
N PRO A 178 -4.79 6.99 3.00
CA PRO A 178 -5.98 6.50 3.67
C PRO A 178 -5.63 5.45 4.73
N ARG A 179 -5.84 5.78 6.01
CA ARG A 179 -5.39 5.00 7.18
C ARG A 179 -5.78 3.52 7.20
N LEU A 180 -6.93 3.16 6.63
CA LEU A 180 -7.42 1.77 6.60
C LEU A 180 -6.84 0.94 5.45
N PHE A 181 -6.20 1.60 4.48
CA PHE A 181 -5.69 0.96 3.26
C PHE A 181 -4.18 1.15 3.06
N THR A 182 -3.51 1.88 3.95
CA THR A 182 -2.06 2.07 3.92
C THR A 182 -1.39 1.56 5.19
N CYS A 183 -0.17 1.05 5.02
CA CYS A 183 0.71 0.60 6.08
C CYS A 183 2.15 1.01 5.74
N PRO A 184 3.12 0.84 6.65
CA PRO A 184 4.52 0.97 6.30
C PRO A 184 4.89 0.02 5.16
N THR A 185 5.74 0.49 4.25
CA THR A 185 6.35 -0.37 3.24
C THR A 185 7.10 -1.48 3.95
N LEU A 186 6.83 -2.72 3.54
CA LEU A 186 7.40 -3.92 4.14
C LEU A 186 8.06 -4.75 3.05
N GLU A 187 9.36 -4.92 3.16
CA GLU A 187 10.13 -5.76 2.25
C GLU A 187 10.75 -6.92 3.03
N THR A 188 10.43 -8.14 2.61
CA THR A 188 11.02 -9.36 3.16
C THR A 188 11.56 -10.22 2.02
N THR A 189 12.25 -11.31 2.37
CA THR A 189 12.75 -12.27 1.36
C THR A 189 11.63 -12.92 0.57
N ASN A 190 10.50 -13.22 1.21
CA ASN A 190 9.44 -14.04 0.61
C ASN A 190 8.21 -13.24 0.20
N PHE A 191 8.04 -12.02 0.69
CA PHE A 191 6.91 -11.18 0.32
C PHE A 191 7.21 -9.70 0.54
N LYS A 192 6.48 -8.85 -0.17
CA LYS A 192 6.57 -7.39 -0.06
C LYS A 192 5.18 -6.76 -0.10
N VAL A 193 5.04 -5.65 0.62
CA VAL A 193 3.91 -4.73 0.53
C VAL A 193 4.49 -3.36 0.26
N GLU A 194 4.30 -2.89 -0.97
CA GLU A 194 4.88 -1.67 -1.53
C GLU A 194 3.76 -0.72 -1.98
N PHE A 195 4.11 0.54 -2.22
CA PHE A 195 3.15 1.56 -2.64
C PHE A 195 3.74 2.35 -3.79
N GLU A 196 2.89 2.79 -4.70
CA GLU A 196 3.24 3.64 -5.83
C GLU A 196 2.19 4.75 -5.95
N VAL A 197 2.60 5.93 -6.40
CA VAL A 197 1.66 6.97 -6.86
C VAL A 197 1.83 7.13 -8.35
N ASN A 198 0.72 7.12 -9.06
CA ASN A 198 0.70 7.35 -10.49
C ASN A 198 0.14 8.74 -10.75
N ILE A 199 0.84 9.53 -11.55
CA ILE A 199 0.27 10.74 -12.15
C ILE A 199 -0.35 10.31 -13.47
N VAL A 200 -1.67 10.42 -13.56
CA VAL A 200 -2.46 10.02 -14.72
C VAL A 200 -2.99 11.28 -15.39
N VAL A 201 -2.67 11.48 -16.65
CA VAL A 201 -3.16 12.61 -17.45
C VAL A 201 -4.02 12.05 -18.56
N LEU A 202 -5.29 12.44 -18.57
CA LEU A 202 -6.23 12.06 -19.61
C LEU A 202 -6.36 13.23 -20.59
N LEU A 203 -6.17 12.96 -21.87
CA LEU A 203 -6.37 13.92 -22.94
C LEU A 203 -7.77 13.73 -23.56
N HIS A 204 -8.29 14.76 -24.24
CA HIS A 204 -9.64 14.76 -24.81
C HIS A 204 -9.86 13.75 -25.95
N ASP A 205 -8.78 13.26 -26.55
CA ASP A 205 -8.76 12.21 -27.58
C ASP A 205 -8.58 10.80 -26.97
N ASP A 206 -8.88 10.67 -25.67
CA ASP A 206 -8.81 9.45 -24.87
C ASP A 206 -7.40 8.84 -24.74
N HIS A 207 -6.34 9.59 -25.08
CA HIS A 207 -4.98 9.20 -24.74
C HIS A 207 -4.76 9.27 -23.22
N LEU A 208 -4.38 8.14 -22.64
CA LEU A 208 -4.02 8.00 -21.23
C LEU A 208 -2.51 8.01 -21.08
N ILE A 209 -2.01 9.01 -20.36
CA ILE A 209 -0.59 9.18 -20.02
C ILE A 209 -0.45 8.79 -18.55
N THR A 210 0.51 7.93 -18.22
CA THR A 210 0.75 7.51 -16.83
C THR A 210 2.24 7.53 -16.54
N GLU A 211 2.62 8.20 -15.44
CA GLU A 211 3.96 8.17 -14.88
C GLU A 211 3.89 7.63 -13.45
N ASN A 212 4.69 6.61 -13.15
CA ASN A 212 4.65 5.86 -11.88
C ASN A 212 5.82 6.24 -10.97
N PHE A 213 5.54 6.53 -9.70
CA PHE A 213 6.56 6.83 -8.70
C PHE A 213 6.47 5.86 -7.52
N PRO A 214 7.49 5.03 -7.26
CA PRO A 214 7.50 4.18 -6.07
C PRO A 214 7.59 5.02 -4.80
N LEU A 215 6.77 4.67 -3.82
CA LEU A 215 6.69 5.32 -2.52
C LEU A 215 7.17 4.36 -1.42
N LYS A 216 8.04 4.89 -0.56
CA LYS A 216 8.41 4.24 0.70
C LYS A 216 7.62 4.87 1.84
N LEU A 217 6.61 4.17 2.32
CA LEU A 217 5.78 4.62 3.43
C LEU A 217 6.42 4.20 4.76
N CYS A 218 6.58 5.15 5.68
CA CYS A 218 7.13 4.92 7.01
C CYS A 218 6.19 5.42 8.10
N ARG A 219 6.27 4.80 9.28
CA ARG A 219 5.60 5.28 10.50
C ARG A 219 6.67 5.84 11.43
N MET A 220 6.55 7.11 11.79
CA MET A 220 7.42 7.83 12.71
C MET A 220 6.64 8.25 13.96
#